data_AF-A0A1H1EAM8-F1
#
_entry.id   AF-A0A1H1EAM8-F1
#
_cell.length_a   1.000
_cell.length_b   1.000
_cell.length_c   1.000
_cell.angle_alpha   90.00
_cell.angle_beta   90.00
_cell.angle_gamma   90.00
#
_symmetry.space_group_name_H-M   'P 1'
#
loop_
_entity.id
_entity.type
_entity.pdbx_description
1 polymer ?
#
loop_
_entity_poly.entity_id
_entity_poly.type
_entity_poly.pdbx_seq_one_letter_code
_entity_poly.pdbx_strand_id
1 'polypeptide(L)'
;MYFAIGTVLSFLINYFFYSSNNLGLDIYYALAFGIAWGIAYYLDTPNITLPQKLGLSFVAMGVLVLVGTLLFNLELAIPSILKFSMVFVAYYLIASFKTSKSLRN
;
A
#
# COMPACT_ATOMS: atom_id res chain seq x y z
N MET A 1 -3.17 -4.93 -12.60
CA MET A 1 -2.20 -4.03 -13.26
C MET A 1 -1.52 -3.10 -12.27
N TYR A 2 -2.26 -2.28 -11.50
CA TYR A 2 -1.66 -1.36 -10.50
C TYR A 2 -0.88 -2.03 -9.36
N PHE A 3 -1.33 -3.19 -8.87
CA PHE A 3 -0.58 -4.02 -7.93
C PHE A 3 0.81 -4.40 -8.46
N ALA A 4 0.87 -4.95 -9.67
CA ALA A 4 2.11 -5.41 -10.27
C ALA A 4 3.09 -4.24 -10.52
N ILE A 5 2.59 -3.10 -10.99
CA ILE A 5 3.41 -1.89 -11.22
C ILE A 5 3.95 -1.36 -9.89
N GLY A 6 3.14 -1.27 -8.84
CA GLY A 6 3.57 -0.83 -7.52
C GLY A 6 4.62 -1.74 -6.89
N THR A 7 4.44 -3.06 -6.99
CA THR A 7 5.41 -4.04 -6.50
C THR A 7 6.74 -3.94 -7.25
N VAL A 8 6.70 -3.85 -8.58
CA VAL A 8 7.92 -3.79 -9.41
C VAL A 8 8.67 -2.49 -9.19
N LEU A 9 7.99 -1.33 -9.16
CA LEU A 9 8.65 -0.05 -8.88
C LEU A 9 9.25 0.01 -7.49
N SER A 10 8.52 -0.45 -6.47
CA SER A 10 9.04 -0.45 -5.10
C SER A 10 10.22 -1.40 -4.96
N PHE A 11 10.17 -2.59 -5.58
CA PHE A 11 11.30 -3.51 -5.63
C PHE A 11 12.52 -2.88 -6.31
N LEU A 12 12.34 -2.24 -7.47
CA LEU A 12 13.44 -1.58 -8.19
C LEU A 12 14.05 -0.43 -7.39
N ILE A 13 13.23 0.39 -6.71
CA ILE A 13 13.72 1.49 -5.88
C ILE A 13 14.50 0.95 -4.67
N ASN A 14 13.98 -0.05 -3.96
CA ASN A 14 14.72 -0.63 -2.83
C ASN A 14 15.99 -1.33 -3.33
N TYR A 15 15.93 -2.13 -4.40
CA TYR A 15 17.09 -2.85 -4.96
C TYR A 15 18.21 -1.94 -5.47
N PHE A 16 17.90 -0.82 -6.13
CA PHE A 16 18.93 0.09 -6.68
C PHE A 16 19.41 1.15 -5.68
N PHE A 17 18.56 1.64 -4.78
CA PHE A 17 18.89 2.79 -3.91
C PHE A 17 19.13 2.42 -2.44
N TYR A 18 18.54 1.34 -1.95
CA TYR A 18 18.70 0.89 -0.57
C TYR A 18 19.34 -0.50 -0.57
N SER A 19 20.67 -0.56 -0.53
CA SER A 19 21.38 -1.78 -0.12
C SER A 19 21.03 -2.12 1.32
N SER A 20 19.84 -2.66 1.56
CA SER A 20 19.51 -3.26 2.84
C SER A 20 20.24 -4.60 2.91
N ASN A 21 20.85 -4.90 4.05
CA ASN A 21 21.54 -6.17 4.29
C ASN A 21 20.59 -7.39 4.28
N ASN A 22 19.29 -7.22 3.97
CA ASN A 22 18.27 -8.25 4.05
C ASN A 22 17.26 -8.15 2.90
N LEU A 23 17.57 -8.82 1.79
CA LEU A 23 16.71 -8.92 0.60
C LEU A 23 15.26 -9.34 0.91
N GLY A 24 15.02 -10.15 1.95
CA GLY A 24 13.68 -10.58 2.34
C GLY A 24 12.81 -9.41 2.81
N LEU A 25 13.41 -8.44 3.50
CA LEU A 25 12.74 -7.23 3.98
C LEU A 25 12.37 -6.30 2.83
N ASP A 26 13.24 -6.16 1.83
CA ASP A 26 12.98 -5.32 0.66
C ASP A 26 11.84 -5.89 -0.19
N ILE A 27 11.81 -7.21 -0.37
CA ILE A 27 10.69 -7.90 -1.03
C ILE A 27 9.41 -7.68 -0.24
N TYR A 28 9.45 -7.83 1.09
CA TYR A 28 8.30 -7.59 1.95
C TYR A 28 7.76 -6.16 1.82
N TYR A 29 8.63 -5.14 1.83
CA TYR A 29 8.22 -3.76 1.63
C TYR A 29 7.71 -3.48 0.22
N ALA A 30 8.29 -4.11 -0.80
CA ALA A 30 7.80 -4.00 -2.17
C ALA A 30 6.39 -4.58 -2.31
N LEU A 31 6.14 -5.74 -1.69
CA LEU A 31 4.83 -6.37 -1.63
C LEU A 31 3.84 -5.50 -0.85
N ALA A 32 4.20 -4.99 0.33
CA ALA A 32 3.34 -4.09 1.11
C ALA A 32 2.89 -2.86 0.29
N PHE A 33 3.84 -2.27 -0.46
CA PHE A 33 3.56 -1.13 -1.34
C PHE A 33 2.65 -1.51 -2.53
N GLY A 34 2.88 -2.65 -3.17
CA GLY A 34 2.03 -3.15 -4.25
C GLY A 34 0.61 -3.48 -3.77
N ILE A 35 0.48 -4.16 -2.63
CA ILE A 35 -0.80 -4.46 -1.97
C ILE A 35 -1.55 -3.16 -1.71
N ALA A 36 -0.88 -2.12 -1.20
CA ALA A 36 -1.49 -0.81 -0.97
C ALA A 36 -2.11 -0.22 -2.25
N TRP A 37 -1.39 -0.23 -3.37
CA TRP A 37 -1.92 0.24 -4.66
C TRP A 37 -3.07 -0.63 -5.18
N GLY A 38 -2.97 -1.94 -5.02
CA GLY A 38 -4.01 -2.89 -5.42
C GLY A 38 -5.31 -2.68 -4.66
N ILE A 39 -5.22 -2.53 -3.33
CA ILE A 39 -6.38 -2.30 -2.47
C ILE A 39 -6.95 -0.90 -2.71
N ALA A 40 -6.11 0.13 -2.83
CA ALA A 40 -6.58 1.49 -3.12
C ALA A 40 -7.36 1.55 -4.43
N TYR A 41 -6.86 0.91 -5.49
CA TYR A 41 -7.57 0.79 -6.77
C TYR A 41 -8.88 0.01 -6.66
N TYR A 42 -8.88 -1.13 -5.95
CA TYR A 42 -10.09 -1.93 -5.75
C TYR A 42 -11.17 -1.16 -4.98
N LEU A 43 -10.75 -0.43 -3.94
CA LEU A 43 -11.63 0.39 -3.12
C LEU A 43 -12.10 1.66 -3.82
N ASP A 44 -11.46 2.08 -4.91
CA ASP A 44 -11.86 3.21 -5.75
C ASP A 44 -13.03 2.89 -6.69
N THR A 45 -13.99 2.12 -6.19
CA THR A 45 -15.25 1.80 -6.87
C THR A 45 -16.38 2.67 -6.27
N PRO A 46 -17.29 3.25 -7.07
CA PRO A 46 -18.36 4.12 -6.58
C PRO A 46 -19.37 3.41 -5.66
N ASN A 47 -19.44 2.08 -5.69
CA ASN A 47 -20.37 1.29 -4.86
C ASN A 47 -19.87 1.08 -3.41
N ILE A 48 -18.65 1.50 -3.07
CA ILE A 48 -18.06 1.27 -1.74
C ILE A 48 -18.09 2.55 -0.93
N THR A 49 -18.71 2.51 0.25
CA THR A 49 -18.81 3.67 1.14
C THR A 49 -17.48 4.00 1.82
N LEU A 50 -17.27 5.28 2.18
CA LEU A 50 -16.04 5.74 2.83
C LEU A 50 -15.64 4.91 4.07
N PRO A 51 -16.55 4.57 5.01
CA PRO A 51 -16.19 3.78 6.18
C PRO A 51 -15.73 2.36 5.82
N GLN A 52 -16.31 1.75 4.78
CA GLN A 52 -15.90 0.44 4.29
C GLN A 52 -14.50 0.48 3.64
N LYS A 53 -14.20 1.56 2.90
CA LYS A 53 -12.84 1.77 2.34
C LYS A 53 -11.80 1.85 3.45
N LEU A 54 -12.06 2.68 4.46
CA LEU A 54 -11.16 2.84 5.60
C LEU A 54 -11.02 1.53 6.39
N GLY A 55 -12.14 0.86 6.70
CA GLY A 55 -12.14 -0.41 7.43
C GLY A 55 -11.31 -1.48 6.75
N LEU A 56 -11.49 -1.69 5.44
CA LEU A 56 -10.70 -2.68 4.70
C LEU A 56 -9.21 -2.32 4.65
N SER A 57 -8.89 -1.02 4.57
CA SER A 57 -7.51 -0.53 4.58
C SER A 57 -6.83 -0.79 5.92
N PHE A 58 -7.52 -0.54 7.03
CA PHE A 58 -7.02 -0.84 8.37
C PHE A 58 -6.82 -2.35 8.59
N VAL A 59 -7.73 -3.19 8.09
CA VAL A 59 -7.58 -4.64 8.14
C VAL A 59 -6.33 -5.07 7.36
N ALA A 60 -6.14 -4.55 6.15
CA ALA A 60 -4.96 -4.87 5.34
C ALA A 60 -3.64 -4.41 6.00
N MET A 61 -3.64 -3.23 6.61
CA MET A 61 -2.51 -2.74 7.41
C MET A 61 -2.24 -3.65 8.61
N GLY A 62 -3.27 -4.06 9.34
CA GLY A 62 -3.14 -4.99 10.47
C GLY A 62 -2.54 -6.33 10.04
N VAL A 63 -3.01 -6.90 8.92
CA VAL A 63 -2.46 -8.14 8.35
C VAL A 63 -0.99 -7.96 7.96
N LEU A 64 -0.64 -6.86 7.30
CA LEU A 64 0.76 -6.58 6.95
C LEU A 64 1.63 -6.50 8.20
N VAL A 65 1.22 -5.76 9.23
CA VAL A 65 1.98 -5.65 10.48
C VAL A 65 2.16 -7.00 11.16
N LEU A 66 1.11 -7.81 11.23
CA LEU A 66 1.18 -9.15 11.80
C LEU A 66 2.19 -10.02 11.03
N VAL A 67 2.10 -10.05 9.71
CA VAL A 67 3.01 -10.83 8.86
C VAL A 67 4.46 -10.32 8.97
N GLY A 68 4.67 -9.00 8.92
CA GLY A 68 5.99 -8.39 9.09
C GLY A 68 6.59 -8.66 10.46
N THR A 69 5.77 -8.64 11.51
CA THR A 69 6.21 -8.92 12.89
C THR A 69 6.63 -10.38 13.04
N LEU A 70 5.86 -11.32 12.47
CA LEU A 70 6.17 -12.76 12.52
C LEU A 70 7.43 -13.12 11.74
N LEU A 71 7.74 -12.40 10.66
CA LEU A 71 8.88 -12.70 9.77
C LEU A 71 10.17 -11.95 10.13
N PHE A 72 10.07 -10.69 10.59
CA PHE A 72 11.23 -9.79 10.69
C PHE A 72 11.34 -9.03 12.03
N ASN A 73 10.40 -9.17 12.96
CA ASN A 73 10.18 -8.35 14.17
C ASN A 73 9.36 -7.06 13.95
N LEU A 74 8.73 -6.61 15.04
CA LEU A 74 7.79 -5.48 15.05
C LEU A 74 8.43 -4.17 14.56
N GLU A 75 9.66 -3.89 14.96
CA GLU A 75 10.39 -2.67 14.57
C GLU A 75 10.49 -2.52 13.05
N LEU A 76 10.72 -3.63 12.37
CA LEU A 76 10.84 -3.73 10.92
C LEU A 76 9.47 -3.83 10.22
N ALA A 77 8.41 -4.11 10.95
CA ALA A 77 7.05 -4.06 10.43
C ALA A 77 6.50 -2.63 10.36
N ILE A 78 6.90 -1.73 11.27
CA ILE A 78 6.42 -0.33 11.33
C ILE A 78 6.60 0.43 9.99
N PRO A 79 7.76 0.38 9.31
CA PRO A 79 7.95 1.06 8.04
C PRO A 79 6.98 0.61 6.94
N SER A 80 6.50 -0.63 6.98
CA SER A 80 5.50 -1.11 6.01
C SER A 80 4.15 -0.42 6.16
N ILE A 81 3.75 -0.05 7.38
CA ILE A 81 2.55 0.74 7.66
C ILE A 81 2.68 2.12 7.01
N LEU A 82 3.83 2.77 7.21
CA LEU A 82 4.09 4.11 6.68
C LEU A 82 4.08 4.10 5.15
N LYS A 83 4.72 3.11 4.52
CA LYS A 83 4.71 2.91 3.07
C LYS A 83 3.28 2.67 2.55
N PHE A 84 2.50 1.83 3.23
CA PHE A 84 1.11 1.56 2.86
C PHE A 84 0.23 2.82 2.96
N SER A 85 0.31 3.54 4.08
CA SER A 85 -0.46 4.78 4.31
C SER A 85 -0.11 5.85 3.28
N MET A 86 1.18 6.03 2.95
CA MET A 86 1.59 7.00 1.93
C MET A 86 1.00 6.67 0.56
N VAL A 87 0.97 5.39 0.17
CA VAL A 87 0.34 4.97 -1.10
C VAL A 87 -1.15 5.27 -1.09
N PHE A 88 -1.83 4.95 0.00
CA PHE A 88 -3.26 5.23 0.15
C PHE A 88 -3.56 6.71 0.00
N VAL A 89 -2.84 7.56 0.74
CA VAL A 89 -2.97 9.02 0.67
C VAL A 89 -2.68 9.52 -0.74
N ALA A 90 -1.57 9.08 -1.35
CA ALA A 90 -1.19 9.47 -2.70
C ALA A 90 -2.24 9.08 -3.74
N TYR A 91 -2.78 7.86 -3.66
CA TYR A 91 -3.84 7.39 -4.55
C TYR A 91 -5.07 8.29 -4.45
N TYR A 92 -5.57 8.53 -3.24
CA TYR A 92 -6.78 9.34 -3.05
C TYR A 92 -6.55 10.82 -3.38
N LEU A 93 -5.35 11.35 -3.18
CA LEU A 93 -4.96 12.67 -3.67
C LEU A 93 -5.01 12.73 -5.19
N ILE A 94 -4.42 11.77 -5.88
CA ILE A 94 -4.47 11.72 -7.35
C ILE A 94 -5.90 11.53 -7.85
N ALA A 95 -6.70 10.70 -7.16
CA ALA A 95 -8.10 10.48 -7.46
C ALA A 95 -8.96 11.74 -7.22
N SER A 96 -8.64 12.56 -6.20
CA SER A 96 -9.37 13.81 -5.93
C SER A 96 -9.18 14.87 -7.03
N PHE A 97 -8.04 14.82 -7.75
CA PHE A 97 -7.80 15.66 -8.93
C PHE A 97 -8.42 15.12 -10.22
N LYS A 98 -8.86 13.86 -10.27
CA LYS A 98 -9.56 13.31 -11.44
C LYS A 98 -11.00 13.83 -11.51
N THR A 99 -11.28 14.64 -12.52
CA THR A 99 -12.59 15.26 -12.80
C THR A 99 -13.67 14.29 -13.34
N SER A 100 -13.58 12.98 -13.07
CA SER A 100 -14.61 12.02 -13.50
C SER A 100 -15.05 11.06 -12.38
N LYS A 101 -16.13 11.49 -11.70
CA LYS A 101 -17.09 10.76 -10.83
C LYS A 101 -16.57 10.39 -9.44
N SER A 102 -17.19 10.75 -8.31
CA SER A 102 -18.62 10.64 -7.95
C SER A 102 -19.00 11.61 -6.80
N LEU A 103 -18.56 12.87 -6.83
CA LEU A 103 -18.96 13.90 -5.82
C LEU A 103 -19.70 15.10 -6.44
N ARG A 104 -20.39 14.86 -7.56
CA ARG A 104 -21.36 15.79 -8.16
C ARG A 104 -22.76 15.16 -8.13
N ASN A 105 -23.27 15.02 -6.91
CA ASN A 105 -24.67 14.95 -6.45
C ASN A 105 -24.77 14.05 -5.22
#